data_AF-A0A0D6LZM2-F1
#
_entry.id   AF-A0A0D6LZM2-F1
#
_cell.length_a   1.000
_cell.length_b   1.000
_cell.length_c   1.000
_cell.angle_alpha   90.00
_cell.angle_beta   90.00
_cell.angle_gamma   90.00
#
_symmetry.space_group_name_H-M   'P 1'
#
loop_
_entity.id
_entity.type
_entity.pdbx_description
1 polymer ?
#
loop_
_entity_poly.entity_id
_entity_poly.type
_entity_poly.pdbx_seq_one_letter_code
_entity_poly.pdbx_strand_id
1 'polypeptide(L)'
;MSLALENEYVHSVYSRLATYQKKDHRPSSPRVWPRVRKFVESQAPGSIVIDVGCGEAKYVSSMVVVLGVDTCADALMGRCRSDSEGLDLLLADALALPFRDNTADAVLNVSVLHHMSTAQRRKAALEECCRCLRPGGQMLMYVWAFEQPNGTFPSQDLLVPWNLSEIPLNGRLPQIKFHKNSTKEQRVIQTSIPITVPDEEPSACSSSWFGSLITKFQSMRPSLPLFSSTQSSPESAPRTPPPAAPRFLPNAKHSLVSGVKRWSPMLGRRLATLLISVEEQLAEEVTQKILHEALTETMATLREVNFYRFYHVFRKGELENLVSSIPSLVVIRSSFEHGNWCVVVEKQPNTVTQILKA
;
A
#
# COMPACT_ATOMS: atom_id res chain seq x y z
N MET A 1 -9.23 -12.25 4.36
CA MET A 1 -9.45 -11.63 3.02
C MET A 1 -8.70 -10.30 2.90
N SER A 2 -8.59 -9.56 4.01
CA SER A 2 -7.76 -8.34 4.16
C SER A 2 -6.33 -8.49 3.60
N LEU A 3 -5.63 -9.56 3.99
CA LEU A 3 -4.25 -9.81 3.56
C LEU A 3 -4.12 -10.01 2.04
N ALA A 4 -5.10 -10.65 1.39
CA ALA A 4 -5.08 -10.83 -0.06
C ALA A 4 -5.23 -9.50 -0.81
N LEU A 5 -6.11 -8.62 -0.29
CA LEU A 5 -6.27 -7.26 -0.81
C LEU A 5 -4.97 -6.46 -0.67
N GLU A 6 -4.34 -6.49 0.50
CA GLU A 6 -3.07 -5.78 0.75
C GLU A 6 -1.94 -6.35 -0.09
N ASN A 7 -1.84 -7.67 -0.23
CA ASN A 7 -0.86 -8.30 -1.12
C ASN A 7 -1.01 -7.85 -2.57
N GLU A 8 -2.24 -7.82 -3.09
CA GLU A 8 -2.50 -7.44 -4.48
C GLU A 8 -2.35 -5.93 -4.72
N TYR A 9 -2.98 -5.10 -3.90
CA TYR A 9 -3.13 -3.66 -4.12
C TYR A 9 -2.16 -2.78 -3.32
N VAL A 10 -1.33 -3.36 -2.45
CA VAL A 10 -0.27 -2.64 -1.71
C VAL A 10 1.08 -3.25 -2.04
N HIS A 11 1.40 -4.43 -1.51
CA HIS A 11 2.76 -4.99 -1.57
C HIS A 11 3.23 -5.26 -3.00
N SER A 12 2.40 -5.92 -3.83
CA SER A 12 2.72 -6.21 -5.23
C SER A 12 2.88 -4.93 -6.05
N VAL A 13 1.99 -3.95 -5.86
CA VAL A 13 2.04 -2.69 -6.61
C VAL A 13 3.26 -1.87 -6.22
N TYR A 14 3.54 -1.69 -4.92
CA TYR A 14 4.70 -0.92 -4.49
C TYR A 14 6.02 -1.57 -4.90
N SER A 15 6.13 -2.90 -4.86
CA SER A 15 7.30 -3.62 -5.38
C SER A 15 7.52 -3.36 -6.87
N ARG A 16 6.46 -3.42 -7.68
CA ARG A 16 6.52 -3.05 -9.11
C ARG A 16 6.86 -1.58 -9.31
N LEU A 17 6.28 -0.66 -8.53
CA LEU A 17 6.57 0.77 -8.66
C LEU A 17 8.02 1.08 -8.29
N ALA A 18 8.60 0.40 -7.30
CA ALA A 18 9.99 0.57 -6.91
C ALA A 18 10.97 0.20 -8.05
N THR A 19 10.65 -0.80 -8.87
CA THR A 19 11.50 -1.15 -10.03
C THR A 19 11.47 -0.07 -11.12
N TYR A 20 10.32 0.58 -11.34
CA TYR A 20 10.17 1.67 -12.31
C TYR A 20 10.76 3.01 -11.83
N GLN A 21 10.81 3.25 -10.51
CA GLN A 21 11.26 4.52 -9.93
C GLN A 21 12.78 4.64 -9.77
N LYS A 22 13.57 3.73 -10.33
CA LYS A 22 15.04 3.79 -10.30
C LYS A 22 15.56 5.13 -10.84
N LYS A 23 16.55 5.71 -10.14
CA LYS A 23 17.06 7.09 -10.26
C LYS A 23 17.23 7.61 -11.69
N ASP A 24 17.61 6.76 -12.64
CA ASP A 24 17.80 7.12 -14.05
C ASP A 24 16.51 7.63 -14.74
N HIS A 25 15.33 7.33 -14.18
CA HIS A 25 14.02 7.69 -14.71
C HIS A 25 13.32 8.82 -13.92
N ARG A 26 13.95 9.41 -12.89
CA ARG A 26 13.33 10.45 -12.06
C ARG A 26 14.00 11.80 -12.29
N PRO A 27 13.32 12.80 -12.87
CA PRO A 27 13.94 14.12 -13.09
C PRO A 27 13.99 15.00 -11.83
N SER A 28 13.36 14.58 -10.73
CA SER A 28 13.32 15.36 -9.47
C SER A 28 13.47 14.46 -8.24
N SER A 29 14.03 15.03 -7.18
CA SER A 29 14.18 14.36 -5.88
C SER A 29 12.83 13.94 -5.29
N PRO A 30 12.78 12.90 -4.43
CA PRO A 30 11.57 12.53 -3.71
C PRO A 30 10.97 13.73 -2.99
N ARG A 31 9.63 13.80 -2.92
CA ARG A 31 8.96 14.85 -2.15
C ARG A 31 9.24 14.63 -0.66
N VAL A 32 9.93 15.60 -0.05
CA VAL A 32 10.19 15.65 1.39
C VAL A 32 9.19 16.59 2.05
N TRP A 33 8.48 16.11 3.08
CA TRP A 33 7.60 16.96 3.88
C TRP A 33 8.42 17.75 4.91
N PRO A 34 8.47 19.10 4.87
CA PRO A 34 9.33 19.88 5.74
C PRO A 34 9.07 19.68 7.24
N ARG A 35 7.81 19.44 7.63
CA ARG A 35 7.45 19.18 9.02
C ARG A 35 7.96 17.83 9.52
N VAL A 36 7.95 16.80 8.67
CA VAL A 36 8.52 15.50 9.03
C VAL A 36 10.03 15.61 9.22
N ARG A 37 10.72 16.30 8.31
CA ARG A 37 12.15 16.61 8.49
C ARG A 37 12.42 17.33 9.80
N LYS A 38 11.67 18.40 10.09
CA LYS A 38 11.81 19.16 11.34
C LYS A 38 11.57 18.31 12.59
N PHE A 39 10.63 17.35 12.55
CA PHE A 39 10.37 16.45 13.67
C PHE A 39 11.56 15.51 13.93
N VAL A 40 12.22 15.02 12.89
CA VAL A 40 13.45 14.21 13.03
C VAL A 40 14.60 15.08 13.55
N GLU A 41 14.78 16.28 12.98
CA GLU A 41 15.83 17.22 13.38
C GLU A 41 15.63 17.81 14.78
N SER A 42 14.41 17.76 15.34
CA SER A 42 14.13 18.22 16.71
C SER A 42 14.40 17.17 17.79
N GLN A 43 14.71 15.93 17.41
CA GLN A 43 15.09 14.90 18.38
C GLN A 43 16.48 15.18 18.96
N ALA A 44 16.75 14.62 20.14
CA ALA A 44 18.05 14.78 20.78
C ALA A 44 19.16 14.11 19.94
N PRO A 45 20.39 14.65 19.94
CA PRO A 45 21.51 13.98 19.29
C PRO A 45 21.71 12.55 19.81
N GLY A 46 21.90 11.60 18.90
CA GLY A 46 22.02 10.17 19.19
C GLY A 46 20.70 9.44 19.36
N SER A 47 19.54 10.11 19.22
CA SER A 47 18.24 9.44 19.32
C SER A 47 18.06 8.38 18.24
N ILE A 48 17.33 7.30 18.61
CA ILE A 48 16.92 6.24 17.70
C ILE A 48 15.54 6.57 17.15
N VAL A 49 15.45 6.68 15.82
CA VAL A 49 14.21 6.96 15.08
C VAL A 49 13.86 5.77 14.20
N ILE A 50 12.71 5.14 14.41
CA ILE A 50 12.22 4.08 13.51
C ILE A 50 11.34 4.73 12.43
N ASP A 51 11.70 4.57 11.16
CA ASP A 51 10.88 4.98 10.02
C ASP A 51 10.11 3.77 9.48
N VAL A 52 8.84 3.62 9.88
CA VAL A 52 8.00 2.49 9.50
C VAL A 52 7.39 2.75 8.12
N GLY A 53 7.63 1.83 7.18
CA GLY A 53 7.36 1.98 5.74
C GLY A 53 8.21 3.09 5.11
N CYS A 54 9.53 3.01 5.32
CA CYS A 54 10.47 4.08 4.96
C CYS A 54 10.65 4.28 3.45
N GLY A 55 10.27 3.30 2.62
CA GLY A 55 10.49 3.30 1.18
C GLY A 55 11.96 3.54 0.82
N GLU A 56 12.26 4.69 0.18
CA GLU A 56 13.62 5.11 -0.18
C GLU A 56 14.40 5.77 0.99
N ALA A 57 13.87 5.73 2.22
CA ALA A 57 14.43 6.37 3.43
C ALA A 57 14.80 7.85 3.22
N LYS A 58 13.76 8.66 2.98
CA LYS A 58 13.87 10.10 2.68
C LYS A 58 14.20 10.99 3.88
N TYR A 59 14.04 10.50 5.11
CA TYR A 59 14.18 11.27 6.35
C TYR A 59 15.40 10.83 7.16
N VAL A 60 16.58 10.96 6.55
CA VAL A 60 17.87 10.75 7.23
C VAL A 60 18.38 12.05 7.85
N SER A 61 19.12 11.94 8.95
CA SER A 61 19.81 13.06 9.58
C SER A 61 21.06 12.53 10.29
N SER A 62 22.16 13.27 10.23
CA SER A 62 23.42 12.90 10.91
C SER A 62 23.36 13.06 12.43
N MET A 63 22.31 13.69 12.97
CA MET A 63 22.13 13.89 14.41
C MET A 63 21.50 12.68 15.10
N VAL A 64 20.85 11.78 14.36
CA VAL A 64 20.09 10.65 14.90
C VAL A 64 20.45 9.35 14.18
N VAL A 65 20.12 8.22 14.77
CA VAL A 65 20.20 6.91 14.10
C VAL A 65 18.82 6.56 13.59
N VAL A 66 18.67 6.45 12.27
CA VAL A 66 17.42 6.07 11.62
C VAL A 66 17.43 4.58 11.30
N LEU A 67 16.43 3.87 11.83
CA LEU A 67 16.15 2.47 11.52
C LEU A 67 14.95 2.43 10.57
N GLY A 68 15.20 2.37 9.27
CA GLY A 68 14.16 2.31 8.24
C GLY A 68 13.64 0.89 8.07
N VAL A 69 12.33 0.71 8.12
CA VAL A 69 11.67 -0.60 7.92
C VAL A 69 10.72 -0.50 6.74
N ASP A 70 10.75 -1.46 5.82
CA ASP A 70 9.75 -1.58 4.76
C ASP A 70 9.52 -3.06 4.40
N THR A 71 8.39 -3.37 3.76
CA THR A 71 8.10 -4.70 3.20
C THR A 71 8.63 -4.85 1.76
N CYS A 72 8.98 -3.74 1.11
CA CYS A 72 9.46 -3.70 -0.26
C CYS A 72 10.99 -3.73 -0.33
N ALA A 73 11.57 -4.92 -0.57
CA ALA A 73 13.01 -5.08 -0.71
C ALA A 73 13.63 -4.19 -1.82
N ASP A 74 12.93 -4.02 -2.94
CA ASP A 74 13.39 -3.17 -4.05
C ASP A 74 13.52 -1.69 -3.65
N ALA A 75 12.62 -1.19 -2.80
CA ALA A 75 12.69 0.18 -2.30
C ALA A 75 13.92 0.39 -1.41
N LEU A 76 14.22 -0.58 -0.54
CA LEU A 76 15.38 -0.55 0.36
C LEU A 76 16.70 -0.64 -0.42
N MET A 77 16.80 -1.58 -1.37
CA MET A 77 18.02 -1.82 -2.14
C MET A 77 18.47 -0.61 -2.98
N GLY A 78 17.53 0.25 -3.39
CA GLY A 78 17.83 1.52 -4.05
C GLY A 78 18.63 2.49 -3.19
N ARG A 79 18.51 2.40 -1.87
CA ARG A 79 19.17 3.28 -0.88
C ARG A 79 20.38 2.65 -0.21
N CYS A 80 20.44 1.32 -0.09
CA CYS A 80 21.61 0.59 0.44
C CYS A 80 22.92 0.91 -0.31
N ARG A 81 22.83 1.41 -1.56
CA ARG A 81 23.99 1.77 -2.40
C ARG A 81 24.58 3.14 -2.10
N SER A 82 24.04 3.87 -1.13
CA SER A 82 24.51 5.21 -0.76
C SER A 82 24.96 5.21 0.69
N ASP A 83 26.26 5.37 0.91
CA ASP A 83 26.86 5.53 2.24
C ASP A 83 26.17 6.69 2.95
N SER A 84 25.28 6.36 3.89
CA SER A 84 24.58 7.32 4.72
C SER A 84 24.84 6.90 6.15
N GLU A 85 25.78 7.59 6.81
CA GLU A 85 26.04 7.36 8.24
C GLU A 85 24.73 7.55 9.03
N GLY A 86 24.50 6.68 10.01
CA GLY A 86 23.30 6.74 10.87
C GLY A 86 22.02 6.24 10.20
N LEU A 87 22.09 5.44 9.14
CA LEU A 87 20.93 4.78 8.54
C LEU A 87 21.13 3.26 8.44
N ASP A 88 20.26 2.50 9.09
CA ASP A 88 20.12 1.05 8.87
C ASP A 88 18.75 0.74 8.26
N LEU A 89 18.71 -0.21 7.33
CA LEU A 89 17.50 -0.62 6.60
C LEU A 89 17.17 -2.08 6.87
N LEU A 90 15.90 -2.35 7.18
CA LEU A 90 15.40 -3.68 7.53
C LEU A 90 14.16 -4.04 6.69
N LEU A 91 14.13 -5.27 6.20
CA LEU A 91 12.97 -5.84 5.55
C LEU A 91 12.04 -6.46 6.60
N ALA A 92 10.93 -5.81 6.93
CA ALA A 92 9.96 -6.32 7.90
C ALA A 92 8.56 -5.70 7.71
N ASP A 93 7.56 -6.33 8.32
CA ASP A 93 6.17 -5.86 8.32
C ASP A 93 5.91 -4.87 9.47
N ALA A 94 5.13 -3.83 9.21
CA ALA A 94 4.74 -2.84 10.21
C ALA A 94 3.90 -3.41 11.37
N LEU A 95 3.30 -4.59 11.17
CA LEU A 95 2.55 -5.34 12.18
C LEU A 95 3.45 -6.23 13.06
N ALA A 96 4.72 -6.38 12.73
CA ALA A 96 5.67 -7.23 13.45
C ALA A 96 7.10 -6.66 13.33
N LEU A 97 7.34 -5.53 14.00
CA LEU A 97 8.63 -4.85 13.93
C LEU A 97 9.73 -5.64 14.68
N PRO A 98 10.93 -5.82 14.09
CA PRO A 98 12.01 -6.65 14.65
C PRO A 98 12.80 -5.93 15.76
N PHE A 99 12.13 -5.17 16.60
CA PHE A 99 12.74 -4.41 17.69
C PHE A 99 12.18 -4.84 19.05
N ARG A 100 12.96 -4.64 20.10
CA ARG A 100 12.52 -4.89 21.48
C ARG A 100 11.59 -3.76 21.92
N ASP A 101 10.84 -4.00 22.99
CA ASP A 101 10.00 -2.98 23.61
C ASP A 101 10.85 -1.77 24.03
N ASN A 102 10.29 -0.57 23.89
CA ASN A 102 10.89 0.69 24.37
C ASN A 102 12.30 0.97 23.80
N THR A 103 12.57 0.56 22.56
CA THR A 103 13.88 0.74 21.90
C THR A 103 14.04 2.13 21.28
N ALA A 104 12.97 2.73 20.76
CA ALA A 104 13.04 3.96 19.98
C ALA A 104 12.65 5.20 20.79
N ASP A 105 13.36 6.31 20.53
CA ASP A 105 13.02 7.64 21.05
C ASP A 105 11.90 8.27 20.22
N ALA A 106 11.88 8.01 18.92
CA ALA A 106 10.82 8.45 18.02
C ALA A 106 10.44 7.43 16.95
N VAL A 107 9.21 7.52 16.46
CA VAL A 107 8.70 6.71 15.33
C VAL A 107 8.10 7.61 14.26
N LEU A 108 8.36 7.31 12.99
CA LEU A 108 7.65 7.87 11.85
C LEU A 108 6.69 6.83 11.27
N ASN A 109 5.45 7.23 11.02
CA ASN A 109 4.50 6.46 10.21
C ASN A 109 3.91 7.40 9.15
N VAL A 110 4.61 7.55 8.03
CA VAL A 110 4.33 8.60 7.04
C VAL A 110 3.89 7.98 5.72
N SER A 111 2.60 8.09 5.41
CA SER A 111 1.97 7.47 4.22
C SER A 111 2.02 5.94 4.23
N VAL A 112 1.72 5.35 5.38
CA VAL A 112 1.75 3.88 5.58
C VAL A 112 0.44 3.36 6.15
N LEU A 113 -0.02 3.91 7.28
CA LEU A 113 -1.19 3.38 7.98
C LEU A 113 -2.46 3.28 7.12
N HIS A 114 -2.64 4.18 6.15
CA HIS A 114 -3.77 4.13 5.20
C HIS A 114 -3.75 2.93 4.24
N HIS A 115 -2.68 2.14 4.21
CA HIS A 115 -2.61 0.92 3.40
C HIS A 115 -3.13 -0.31 4.14
N MET A 116 -3.39 -0.21 5.45
CA MET A 116 -4.01 -1.27 6.23
C MET A 116 -5.52 -1.30 5.98
N SER A 117 -5.98 -2.42 5.42
CA SER A 117 -7.33 -2.57 4.88
C SER A 117 -8.43 -2.58 5.94
N THR A 118 -8.14 -3.05 7.15
CA THR A 118 -9.12 -3.12 8.24
C THR A 118 -8.74 -2.22 9.41
N ALA A 119 -9.74 -1.82 10.20
CA ALA A 119 -9.53 -1.02 11.41
C ALA A 119 -8.66 -1.77 12.44
N GLN A 120 -8.83 -3.09 12.54
CA GLN A 120 -8.06 -3.96 13.44
C GLN A 120 -6.58 -3.98 13.04
N ARG A 121 -6.28 -4.07 11.73
CA ARG A 121 -4.89 -4.02 11.24
C ARG A 121 -4.27 -2.64 11.43
N ARG A 122 -5.04 -1.56 11.22
CA ARG A 122 -4.60 -0.19 11.57
C ARG A 122 -4.25 -0.07 13.05
N LYS A 123 -5.11 -0.59 13.93
CA LYS A 123 -4.86 -0.58 15.37
C LYS A 123 -3.62 -1.42 15.73
N ALA A 124 -3.49 -2.63 15.20
CA ALA A 124 -2.34 -3.50 15.46
C ALA A 124 -1.00 -2.87 15.01
N ALA A 125 -0.95 -2.21 13.85
CA ALA A 125 0.24 -1.48 13.41
C ALA A 125 0.62 -0.35 14.38
N LEU A 126 -0.39 0.34 14.92
CA LEU A 126 -0.18 1.42 15.88
C LEU A 126 0.25 0.90 17.26
N GLU A 127 -0.31 -0.23 17.70
CA GLU A 127 0.11 -0.94 18.93
C GLU A 127 1.57 -1.40 18.83
N GLU A 128 1.98 -1.92 17.67
CA GLU A 128 3.36 -2.34 17.43
C GLU A 128 4.32 -1.13 17.42
N CYS A 129 3.97 -0.04 16.73
CA CYS A 129 4.74 1.21 16.85
C CYS A 129 4.85 1.70 18.30
N CYS A 130 3.76 1.62 19.07
CA CYS A 130 3.72 1.98 20.49
C CYS A 130 4.58 1.05 21.37
N ARG A 131 4.64 -0.25 21.07
CA ARG A 131 5.49 -1.22 21.77
C ARG A 131 6.97 -0.85 21.64
N CYS A 132 7.41 -0.53 20.42
CA CYS A 132 8.77 -0.12 20.12
C CYS A 132 9.17 1.24 20.73
N LEU A 133 8.21 2.16 20.86
CA LEU A 133 8.46 3.50 21.41
C LEU A 133 8.71 3.45 22.93
N ARG A 134 9.72 4.16 23.43
CA ARG A 134 9.97 4.27 24.87
C ARG A 134 8.93 5.19 25.55
N PRO A 135 8.72 5.10 26.88
CA PRO A 135 8.01 6.13 27.63
C PRO A 135 8.57 7.54 27.41
N GLY A 136 7.71 8.51 27.12
CA GLY A 136 8.07 9.87 26.72
C GLY A 136 8.58 9.99 25.28
N GLY A 137 8.70 8.89 24.55
CA GLY A 137 9.00 8.90 23.12
C GLY A 137 7.81 9.40 22.29
N GLN A 138 8.11 9.97 21.12
CA GLN A 138 7.10 10.59 20.26
C GLN A 138 6.96 9.89 18.92
N MET A 139 5.75 9.85 18.37
CA MET A 139 5.49 9.32 17.04
C MET A 139 4.79 10.36 16.18
N LEU A 140 5.26 10.54 14.95
CA LEU A 140 4.65 11.39 13.95
C LEU A 140 3.95 10.55 12.88
N MET A 141 2.66 10.81 12.69
CA MET A 141 1.81 10.11 11.75
C MET A 141 1.33 11.04 10.65
N TYR A 142 1.37 10.60 9.39
CA TYR A 142 0.83 11.30 8.22
C TYR A 142 -0.03 10.32 7.41
N VAL A 143 -1.33 10.59 7.32
CA VAL A 143 -2.29 9.75 6.56
C VAL A 143 -3.13 10.60 5.61
N TRP A 144 -3.59 10.00 4.52
CA TRP A 144 -4.45 10.70 3.56
C TRP A 144 -5.80 11.04 4.20
N ALA A 145 -6.26 12.26 3.96
CA ALA A 145 -7.56 12.72 4.42
C ALA A 145 -8.66 12.34 3.42
N PHE A 146 -9.84 11.98 3.94
CA PHE A 146 -11.06 11.85 3.17
C PHE A 146 -11.47 13.21 2.59
N GLU A 147 -11.30 14.27 3.39
CA GLU A 147 -11.48 15.66 3.01
C GLU A 147 -10.21 16.23 2.36
N GLN A 148 -10.26 16.52 1.07
CA GLN A 148 -9.17 17.13 0.31
C GLN A 148 -9.40 18.64 0.14
N PRO A 149 -8.35 19.45 -0.11
CA PRO A 149 -8.50 20.90 -0.28
C PRO A 149 -9.53 21.33 -1.34
N ASN A 150 -9.70 20.51 -2.39
CA ASN A 150 -10.56 20.81 -3.55
C ASN A 150 -11.63 19.73 -3.79
N GLY A 151 -12.06 19.01 -2.75
CA GLY A 151 -13.13 18.00 -2.86
C GLY A 151 -13.10 16.95 -1.74
N THR A 152 -13.97 15.96 -1.83
CA THR A 152 -14.02 14.82 -0.90
C THR A 152 -14.03 13.53 -1.70
N PHE A 153 -13.41 12.48 -1.16
CA PHE A 153 -13.50 11.16 -1.78
C PHE A 153 -14.92 10.58 -1.71
N PRO A 154 -15.31 9.68 -2.63
CA PRO A 154 -16.63 9.05 -2.63
C PRO A 154 -16.80 7.96 -1.55
N SER A 155 -15.72 7.42 -1.01
CA SER A 155 -15.68 6.38 0.04
C SER A 155 -14.40 6.55 0.87
N GLN A 156 -14.34 5.94 2.06
CA GLN A 156 -13.10 5.86 2.85
C GLN A 156 -12.16 4.79 2.29
N ASP A 157 -12.70 3.66 1.84
CA ASP A 157 -11.92 2.60 1.20
C ASP A 157 -12.02 2.72 -0.31
N LEU A 158 -10.86 2.89 -0.95
CA LEU A 158 -10.78 3.18 -2.38
C LEU A 158 -9.49 2.66 -3.02
N LEU A 159 -9.58 2.41 -4.33
CA LEU A 159 -8.44 2.16 -5.19
C LEU A 159 -8.06 3.45 -5.92
N VAL A 160 -6.82 3.89 -5.73
CA VAL A 160 -6.25 5.07 -6.39
C VAL A 160 -5.41 4.64 -7.59
N PRO A 161 -5.72 5.12 -8.81
CA PRO A 161 -4.89 4.86 -9.97
C PRO A 161 -3.54 5.58 -9.86
N TRP A 162 -2.49 4.90 -10.26
CA TRP A 162 -1.16 5.42 -10.47
C TRP A 162 -0.80 5.28 -11.95
N ASN A 163 -0.76 6.42 -12.63
CA ASN A 163 -0.49 6.49 -14.05
C ASN A 163 1.02 6.54 -14.28
N LEU A 164 1.63 5.46 -14.80
CA LEU A 164 3.05 5.49 -15.20
C LEU A 164 3.33 6.52 -16.29
N SER A 165 2.31 6.87 -17.08
CA SER A 165 2.39 7.95 -18.05
C SER A 165 2.73 9.29 -17.41
N GLU A 166 2.55 9.53 -16.12
CA GLU A 166 2.96 10.80 -15.49
C GLU A 166 4.46 10.85 -15.13
N ILE A 167 5.20 9.74 -15.27
CA ILE A 167 6.63 9.68 -14.95
C ILE A 167 7.45 10.11 -16.18
N PRO A 168 8.32 11.13 -16.07
CA PRO A 168 9.15 11.59 -17.19
C PRO A 168 10.16 10.52 -17.64
N LEU A 169 10.34 10.34 -18.95
CA LEU A 169 11.41 9.48 -19.49
C LEU A 169 12.50 10.38 -20.04
N ASN A 170 13.77 10.12 -19.69
CA ASN A 170 14.93 10.89 -20.15
C ASN A 170 14.75 12.41 -19.95
N GLY A 171 14.17 12.81 -18.82
CA GLY A 171 13.89 14.22 -18.51
C GLY A 171 12.77 14.88 -19.30
N ARG A 172 12.08 14.15 -20.21
CA ARG A 172 10.92 14.67 -20.96
C ARG A 172 9.61 14.18 -20.34
N LEU A 173 8.80 15.14 -19.88
CA LEU A 173 7.41 14.90 -19.54
C LEU A 173 6.68 14.44 -20.82
N PRO A 174 5.91 13.34 -20.78
CA PRO A 174 5.03 13.01 -21.89
C PRO A 174 4.00 14.11 -22.11
N GLN A 175 3.51 14.19 -23.34
CA GLN A 175 2.46 15.11 -23.79
C GLN A 175 1.11 14.71 -23.18
N ILE A 176 0.99 14.69 -21.86
CA ILE A 176 -0.30 14.58 -21.20
C ILE A 176 -0.97 15.95 -21.35
N LYS A 177 -2.11 15.98 -22.07
CA LYS A 177 -3.01 17.12 -22.08
C LYS A 177 -3.64 17.23 -20.69
N PHE A 178 -2.93 17.83 -19.75
CA PHE A 178 -3.53 18.23 -18.49
C PHE A 178 -4.72 19.13 -18.83
N HIS A 179 -5.90 18.76 -18.36
CA HIS A 179 -7.04 19.65 -18.44
C HIS A 179 -6.68 20.86 -17.58
N LYS A 180 -6.36 21.99 -18.23
CA LYS A 180 -5.87 23.23 -17.60
C LYS A 180 -6.77 23.73 -16.45
N ASN A 181 -8.00 23.23 -16.37
CA ASN A 181 -9.04 23.65 -15.43
C ASN A 181 -9.27 22.69 -14.25
N SER A 182 -8.42 21.66 -14.05
CA SER A 182 -8.56 20.70 -12.94
C SER A 182 -7.29 20.64 -12.08
N THR A 183 -7.47 20.58 -10.76
CA THR A 183 -6.37 20.35 -9.81
C THR A 183 -5.97 18.87 -9.79
N LYS A 184 -4.79 18.55 -9.23
CA LYS A 184 -4.34 17.14 -9.12
C LYS A 184 -5.28 16.35 -8.21
N GLU A 185 -5.71 16.96 -7.12
CA GLU A 185 -6.60 16.38 -6.11
C GLU A 185 -7.95 16.02 -6.74
N GLN A 186 -8.54 16.93 -7.50
CA GLN A 186 -9.80 16.68 -8.22
C GLN A 186 -9.70 15.51 -9.20
N ARG A 187 -8.57 15.37 -9.92
CA ARG A 187 -8.35 14.23 -10.82
C ARG A 187 -8.23 12.91 -10.06
N VAL A 188 -7.48 12.90 -8.96
CA VAL A 188 -7.33 11.70 -8.12
C VAL A 188 -8.68 11.27 -7.54
N ILE A 189 -9.48 12.22 -7.04
CA ILE A 189 -10.83 11.96 -6.54
C ILE A 189 -11.71 11.37 -7.64
N GLN A 190 -11.78 12.02 -8.81
CA GLN A 190 -12.63 11.60 -9.92
C GLN A 190 -12.29 10.21 -10.46
N THR A 191 -11.01 9.83 -10.40
CA THR A 191 -10.51 8.55 -10.93
C THR A 191 -10.41 7.44 -9.89
N SER A 192 -10.66 7.74 -8.62
CA SER A 192 -10.68 6.76 -7.54
C SER A 192 -11.89 5.83 -7.65
N ILE A 193 -11.70 4.56 -7.28
CA ILE A 193 -12.75 3.53 -7.33
C ILE A 193 -13.09 3.12 -5.89
N PRO A 194 -14.29 3.41 -5.38
CA PRO A 194 -14.75 2.90 -4.09
C PRO A 194 -14.69 1.37 -4.04
N ILE A 195 -14.27 0.81 -2.91
CA ILE A 195 -14.39 -0.61 -2.65
C ILE A 195 -15.00 -0.84 -1.26
N THR A 196 -15.55 -2.03 -1.06
CA THR A 196 -16.01 -2.48 0.27
C THR A 196 -15.01 -3.49 0.79
N VAL A 197 -14.38 -3.19 1.92
CA VAL A 197 -13.56 -4.15 2.64
C VAL A 197 -14.50 -4.91 3.60
N PRO A 198 -14.70 -6.22 3.45
CA PRO A 198 -15.50 -6.98 4.39
C PRO A 198 -14.80 -7.01 5.75
N ASP A 199 -15.54 -6.67 6.82
CA ASP A 199 -15.05 -6.80 8.18
C ASP A 199 -14.73 -8.27 8.46
N GLU A 200 -13.53 -8.54 8.99
CA GLU A 200 -13.22 -9.86 9.52
C GLU A 200 -13.98 -10.01 10.84
N GLU A 201 -15.12 -10.72 10.79
CA GLU A 201 -15.84 -11.19 11.98
C GLU A 201 -14.84 -11.80 12.97
N PRO A 202 -14.82 -11.39 14.25
CA PRO A 202 -13.93 -11.96 15.23
C PRO A 202 -14.23 -13.46 15.35
N SER A 203 -13.20 -14.28 15.09
CA SER A 203 -13.28 -15.73 15.02
C SER A 203 -14.04 -16.35 16.20
N ALA A 204 -15.26 -16.81 15.95
CA ALA A 204 -15.86 -17.84 16.77
C ALA A 204 -15.14 -19.17 16.50
N CYS A 205 -14.58 -19.74 17.56
CA CYS A 205 -13.86 -20.99 17.57
C CYS A 205 -14.72 -22.18 17.09
N SER A 206 -14.18 -22.94 16.13
CA SER A 206 -14.43 -24.36 15.81
C SER A 206 -15.85 -24.85 15.45
N SER A 207 -15.87 -25.68 14.40
CA SER A 207 -16.89 -26.70 14.06
C SER A 207 -18.26 -26.25 13.51
N SER A 208 -18.43 -26.24 12.18
CA SER A 208 -19.73 -26.61 11.56
C SER A 208 -19.69 -26.95 10.05
N TRP A 209 -18.55 -27.40 9.49
CA TRP A 209 -18.51 -27.79 8.06
C TRP A 209 -19.45 -28.96 7.70
N PHE A 210 -19.98 -29.70 8.69
CA PHE A 210 -20.96 -30.78 8.48
C PHE A 210 -22.44 -30.34 8.54
N GLY A 211 -22.76 -29.09 8.86
CA GLY A 211 -24.17 -28.65 9.02
C GLY A 211 -24.91 -28.32 7.72
N SER A 212 -24.19 -28.05 6.62
CA SER A 212 -24.79 -27.53 5.37
C SER A 212 -25.29 -28.62 4.41
N LEU A 213 -25.08 -29.90 4.73
CA LEU A 213 -25.47 -31.03 3.89
C LEU A 213 -26.86 -31.62 4.21
N ILE A 214 -27.50 -31.24 5.32
CA ILE A 214 -28.81 -31.80 5.73
C ILE A 214 -30.00 -30.91 5.35
N THR A 215 -29.80 -29.63 5.06
CA THR A 215 -30.92 -28.72 4.73
C THR A 215 -31.31 -28.69 3.24
N LYS A 216 -30.65 -29.50 2.40
CA LYS A 216 -30.89 -29.52 0.94
C LYS A 216 -31.89 -30.58 0.47
N PHE A 217 -32.57 -31.28 1.38
CA PHE A 217 -33.54 -32.34 1.03
C PHE A 217 -34.99 -32.13 1.48
N GLN A 218 -35.36 -30.92 1.95
CA GLN A 218 -36.75 -30.63 2.32
C GLN A 218 -37.21 -29.25 1.83
N SER A 219 -37.33 -29.05 0.52
CA SER A 219 -38.37 -28.19 -0.06
C SER A 219 -38.48 -28.39 -1.58
N MET A 220 -38.97 -29.55 -2.00
CA MET A 220 -39.61 -29.68 -3.30
C MET A 220 -41.13 -29.52 -3.12
N ARG A 221 -41.69 -28.38 -3.54
CA ARG A 221 -42.99 -28.30 -4.23
C ARG A 221 -43.21 -26.90 -4.82
N PRO A 222 -43.95 -26.79 -5.95
CA PRO A 222 -43.95 -25.61 -6.81
C PRO A 222 -45.19 -24.72 -6.61
N SER A 223 -45.07 -23.41 -6.88
CA SER A 223 -46.21 -22.57 -7.25
C SER A 223 -45.78 -21.38 -8.12
N LEU A 224 -46.59 -21.15 -9.16
CA LEU A 224 -46.49 -20.23 -10.30
C LEU A 224 -46.75 -18.74 -9.95
N PRO A 225 -46.54 -17.80 -10.89
CA PRO A 225 -46.13 -16.42 -10.61
C PRO A 225 -47.30 -15.44 -10.47
N LEU A 226 -47.07 -14.35 -9.74
CA LEU A 226 -47.92 -13.16 -9.80
C LEU A 226 -47.05 -11.93 -10.12
N PHE A 227 -47.45 -11.21 -11.16
CA PHE A 227 -46.92 -9.93 -11.58
C PHE A 227 -47.17 -8.85 -10.50
N SER A 228 -46.16 -8.04 -10.21
CA SER A 228 -46.38 -6.64 -9.87
C SER A 228 -45.24 -5.78 -10.39
N SER A 229 -45.58 -4.85 -11.25
CA SER A 229 -44.72 -3.81 -11.80
C SER A 229 -44.40 -2.75 -10.75
N THR A 230 -43.13 -2.61 -10.40
CA THR A 230 -42.59 -1.37 -9.83
C THR A 230 -41.24 -1.09 -10.49
N GLN A 231 -41.16 0.07 -11.14
CA GLN A 231 -39.94 0.60 -11.73
C GLN A 231 -38.95 0.90 -10.59
N SER A 232 -37.88 0.12 -10.49
CA SER A 232 -36.70 0.42 -9.68
C SER A 232 -35.54 0.77 -10.60
N SER A 233 -34.98 1.96 -10.37
CA SER A 233 -33.71 2.46 -10.89
C SER A 233 -32.59 1.41 -10.79
N PRO A 234 -31.57 1.43 -11.67
CA PRO A 234 -30.55 0.39 -11.66
C PRO A 234 -29.66 0.52 -10.42
N GLU A 235 -29.96 -0.26 -9.39
CA GLU A 235 -28.99 -0.65 -8.36
C GLU A 235 -27.80 -1.29 -9.07
N SER A 236 -26.67 -0.59 -9.10
CA SER A 236 -25.42 -1.15 -9.58
C SER A 236 -24.97 -2.27 -8.65
N ALA A 237 -25.02 -3.50 -9.14
CA ALA A 237 -24.38 -4.66 -8.52
C ALA A 237 -22.93 -4.33 -8.11
N PRO A 238 -22.38 -4.92 -7.03
CA PRO A 238 -21.00 -4.68 -6.64
C PRO A 238 -20.08 -5.13 -7.77
N ARG A 239 -19.51 -4.16 -8.49
CA ARG A 239 -18.51 -4.43 -9.52
C ARG A 239 -17.29 -5.01 -8.80
N THR A 240 -16.89 -6.22 -9.16
CA THR A 240 -15.62 -6.79 -8.73
C THR A 240 -14.50 -5.77 -9.03
N PRO A 241 -13.61 -5.46 -8.06
CA PRO A 241 -12.58 -4.46 -8.27
C PRO A 241 -11.66 -4.86 -9.42
N PRO A 242 -11.14 -3.90 -10.22
CA PRO A 242 -10.18 -4.21 -11.28
C PRO A 242 -8.89 -4.78 -10.67
N PRO A 243 -8.14 -5.63 -11.38
CA PRO A 243 -6.86 -6.13 -10.88
C PRO A 243 -5.88 -4.97 -10.64
N ALA A 244 -5.02 -5.09 -9.63
CA ALA A 244 -4.10 -4.02 -9.22
C ALA A 244 -3.09 -3.60 -10.30
N ALA A 245 -2.76 -4.52 -11.19
CA ALA A 245 -2.03 -4.27 -12.42
C ALA A 245 -2.76 -5.02 -13.55
N PRO A 246 -2.75 -4.51 -14.79
CA PRO A 246 -3.39 -5.20 -15.91
C PRO A 246 -2.79 -6.58 -16.09
N ARG A 247 -3.68 -7.59 -16.13
CA ARG A 247 -3.31 -8.97 -16.39
C ARG A 247 -3.32 -9.18 -17.89
N PHE A 248 -2.16 -9.10 -18.53
CA PHE A 248 -2.03 -9.46 -19.95
C PHE A 248 -1.98 -10.97 -20.06
N LEU A 249 -3.17 -11.59 -20.14
CA LEU A 249 -3.27 -12.98 -20.54
C LEU A 249 -3.04 -13.05 -22.06
N PRO A 250 -2.08 -13.86 -22.55
CA PRO A 250 -2.00 -14.13 -23.97
C PRO A 250 -3.32 -14.79 -24.39
N ASN A 251 -4.08 -14.10 -25.23
CA ASN A 251 -5.31 -14.64 -25.79
C ASN A 251 -4.91 -15.84 -26.67
N ALA A 252 -5.30 -17.06 -26.31
CA ALA A 252 -4.91 -18.31 -26.98
C ALA A 252 -5.27 -18.39 -28.49
N LYS A 253 -5.94 -17.37 -29.03
CA LYS A 253 -6.34 -17.25 -30.44
C LYS A 253 -5.35 -16.48 -31.32
N HIS A 254 -4.30 -15.88 -30.76
CA HIS A 254 -3.23 -15.27 -31.55
C HIS A 254 -1.89 -15.84 -31.16
N SER A 255 -1.39 -16.77 -32.00
CA SER A 255 -0.04 -17.31 -31.89
C SER A 255 0.99 -16.18 -31.95
N LEU A 256 1.51 -15.81 -30.77
CA LEU A 256 2.58 -14.82 -30.56
C LEU A 256 3.88 -15.20 -31.28
N VAL A 257 4.00 -16.44 -31.77
CA VAL A 257 5.18 -16.95 -32.50
C VAL A 257 5.37 -16.24 -33.86
N SER A 258 4.31 -15.64 -34.42
CA SER A 258 4.40 -14.89 -35.67
C SER A 258 5.11 -13.52 -35.54
N GLY A 259 5.03 -12.88 -34.37
CA GLY A 259 5.64 -11.56 -34.12
C GLY A 259 7.08 -11.61 -33.60
N VAL A 260 7.46 -12.71 -32.94
CA VAL A 260 8.78 -12.86 -32.30
C VAL A 260 9.91 -13.11 -33.33
N LYS A 261 9.59 -13.55 -34.56
CA LYS A 261 10.60 -13.75 -35.62
C LYS A 261 11.27 -12.47 -36.12
N ARG A 262 10.81 -11.28 -35.71
CA ARG A 262 11.37 -9.99 -36.16
C ARG A 262 12.37 -9.36 -35.18
N TRP A 263 12.60 -9.97 -34.03
CA TRP A 263 13.45 -9.42 -32.96
C TRP A 263 14.66 -10.34 -32.76
N SER A 264 15.85 -9.86 -33.15
CA SER A 264 17.19 -10.44 -32.98
C SER A 264 17.33 -11.98 -33.04
N PRO A 265 18.07 -12.54 -34.02
CA PRO A 265 18.31 -13.99 -34.17
C PRO A 265 18.85 -14.71 -32.91
N MET A 266 19.50 -14.00 -31.99
CA MET A 266 20.02 -14.56 -30.73
C MET A 266 18.95 -14.78 -29.67
N LEU A 267 17.90 -13.96 -29.63
CA LEU A 267 16.82 -14.08 -28.63
C LEU A 267 15.91 -15.28 -28.97
N GLY A 268 15.62 -15.47 -30.26
CA GLY A 268 14.86 -16.63 -30.75
C GLY A 268 15.56 -17.97 -30.52
N ARG A 269 16.90 -18.02 -30.64
CA ARG A 269 17.69 -19.23 -30.35
C ARG A 269 17.70 -19.56 -28.86
N ARG A 270 17.79 -18.55 -27.98
CA ARG A 270 17.75 -18.72 -26.52
C ARG A 270 16.40 -19.23 -26.00
N LEU A 271 15.30 -18.75 -26.58
CA LEU A 271 13.95 -19.23 -26.27
C LEU A 271 13.70 -20.66 -26.76
N ALA A 272 14.26 -21.03 -27.92
CA ALA A 272 14.13 -22.38 -28.45
C ALA A 272 14.88 -23.45 -27.62
N THR A 273 16.00 -23.08 -26.98
CA THR A 273 16.76 -23.98 -26.09
C THR A 273 16.14 -24.21 -24.72
N LEU A 274 15.19 -23.37 -24.30
CA LEU A 274 14.44 -23.56 -23.05
C LEU A 274 13.31 -24.60 -23.19
N LEU A 275 13.04 -25.08 -24.41
CA LEU A 275 12.00 -26.06 -24.72
C LEU A 275 12.56 -27.48 -24.84
N ILE A 276 13.36 -27.92 -23.86
CA ILE A 276 13.80 -29.33 -23.75
C ILE A 276 13.35 -29.92 -22.41
N SER A 277 12.92 -31.17 -22.51
CA SER A 277 11.96 -31.90 -21.71
C SER A 277 12.46 -32.37 -20.34
N VAL A 278 12.19 -31.55 -19.32
CA VAL A 278 11.64 -31.90 -18.00
C VAL A 278 10.92 -30.61 -17.59
N GLU A 279 9.82 -30.62 -16.81
CA GLU A 279 9.11 -29.40 -16.36
C GLU A 279 7.98 -28.84 -17.26
N GLU A 280 7.16 -29.63 -17.98
CA GLU A 280 6.11 -29.01 -18.84
C GLU A 280 5.04 -28.20 -18.09
N GLN A 281 4.61 -28.60 -16.89
CA GLN A 281 3.65 -27.79 -16.09
C GLN A 281 4.30 -26.63 -15.36
N LEU A 282 5.48 -26.85 -14.76
CA LEU A 282 6.19 -25.80 -14.03
C LEU A 282 6.76 -24.77 -15.02
N ALA A 283 7.31 -25.21 -16.15
CA ALA A 283 7.77 -24.32 -17.21
C ALA A 283 6.59 -23.61 -17.86
N GLU A 284 5.40 -24.20 -18.01
CA GLU A 284 4.25 -23.47 -18.54
C GLU A 284 3.77 -22.38 -17.57
N GLU A 285 3.63 -22.66 -16.27
CA GLU A 285 3.29 -21.65 -15.26
C GLU A 285 4.37 -20.56 -15.12
N VAL A 286 5.64 -20.96 -15.10
CA VAL A 286 6.79 -20.04 -15.05
C VAL A 286 6.88 -19.24 -16.34
N THR A 287 6.66 -19.86 -17.51
CA THR A 287 6.64 -19.16 -18.80
C THR A 287 5.47 -18.20 -18.89
N GLN A 288 4.26 -18.58 -18.44
CA GLN A 288 3.12 -17.68 -18.37
C GLN A 288 3.39 -16.52 -17.41
N LYS A 289 4.02 -16.77 -16.27
CA LYS A 289 4.41 -15.72 -15.31
C LYS A 289 5.47 -14.80 -15.88
N ILE A 290 6.54 -15.33 -16.50
CA ILE A 290 7.60 -14.56 -17.16
C ILE A 290 7.03 -13.76 -18.33
N LEU A 291 6.18 -14.38 -19.16
CA LEU A 291 5.54 -13.73 -20.30
C LEU A 291 4.60 -12.61 -19.82
N HIS A 292 3.84 -12.85 -18.77
CA HIS A 292 2.98 -11.85 -18.13
C HIS A 292 3.80 -10.70 -17.54
N GLU A 293 4.89 -10.99 -16.83
CA GLU A 293 5.81 -9.98 -16.28
C GLU A 293 6.46 -9.17 -17.42
N ALA A 294 6.94 -9.83 -18.47
CA ALA A 294 7.55 -9.20 -19.64
C ALA A 294 6.54 -8.36 -20.46
N LEU A 295 5.31 -8.84 -20.65
CA LEU A 295 4.22 -8.07 -21.27
C LEU A 295 3.81 -6.89 -20.40
N THR A 296 3.71 -7.08 -19.08
CA THR A 296 3.44 -5.99 -18.15
C THR A 296 4.54 -4.93 -18.22
N GLU A 297 5.81 -5.34 -18.26
CA GLU A 297 6.96 -4.46 -18.41
C GLU A 297 6.97 -3.76 -19.78
N THR A 298 6.62 -4.48 -20.86
CA THR A 298 6.49 -3.94 -22.23
C THR A 298 5.33 -2.94 -22.34
N MET A 299 4.20 -3.20 -21.70
CA MET A 299 3.05 -2.31 -21.73
C MET A 299 3.17 -1.14 -20.74
N ALA A 300 3.88 -1.35 -19.63
CA ALA A 300 4.35 -0.28 -18.77
C ALA A 300 5.31 0.66 -19.53
N THR A 301 6.20 0.12 -20.37
CA THR A 301 7.05 0.91 -21.27
C THR A 301 6.27 1.59 -22.40
N LEU A 302 5.14 1.02 -22.85
CA LEU A 302 4.18 1.69 -23.74
C LEU A 302 3.27 2.71 -23.03
N ARG A 303 3.36 2.85 -21.70
CA ARG A 303 2.67 3.86 -20.87
C ARG A 303 1.14 3.81 -20.91
N GLU A 304 0.54 2.67 -21.26
CA GLU A 304 -0.92 2.45 -21.28
C GLU A 304 -1.43 1.72 -20.01
N VAL A 305 -0.61 1.61 -18.97
CA VAL A 305 -0.90 0.82 -17.78
C VAL A 305 -1.21 1.69 -16.57
N ASN A 306 -2.39 1.50 -15.99
CA ASN A 306 -2.79 2.05 -14.70
C ASN A 306 -2.59 0.99 -13.61
N PHE A 307 -1.81 1.33 -12.58
CA PHE A 307 -1.76 0.52 -11.35
C PHE A 307 -2.79 1.04 -10.37
N TYR A 308 -3.45 0.16 -9.62
CA TYR A 308 -4.40 0.56 -8.59
C TYR A 308 -3.84 0.25 -7.22
N ARG A 309 -3.81 1.25 -6.35
CA ARG A 309 -3.33 1.12 -4.97
C ARG A 309 -4.47 1.26 -3.99
N PHE A 310 -4.50 0.40 -2.98
CA PHE A 310 -5.49 0.51 -1.92
C PHE A 310 -5.16 1.66 -0.97
N TYR A 311 -6.18 2.43 -0.61
CA TYR A 311 -6.12 3.45 0.45
C TYR A 311 -7.40 3.41 1.29
N HIS A 312 -7.21 3.47 2.60
CA HIS A 312 -8.18 3.92 3.57
C HIS A 312 -7.92 5.42 3.87
N VAL A 313 -8.77 6.32 3.37
CA VAL A 313 -8.65 7.75 3.63
C VAL A 313 -9.40 8.14 4.90
N PHE A 314 -8.72 8.86 5.78
CA PHE A 314 -9.18 9.15 7.13
C PHE A 314 -10.07 10.39 7.18
N ARG A 315 -11.21 10.30 7.85
CA ARG A 315 -12.05 11.47 8.14
C ARG A 315 -11.42 12.33 9.24
N LYS A 316 -11.84 13.59 9.31
CA LYS A 316 -11.47 14.48 10.42
C LYS A 316 -11.78 13.81 11.78
N GLY A 317 -10.76 13.72 12.64
CA GLY A 317 -10.88 13.14 13.99
C GLY A 317 -10.72 11.62 14.06
N GLU A 318 -10.72 10.91 12.92
CA GLU A 318 -10.62 9.45 12.92
C GLU A 318 -9.25 8.95 13.39
N LEU A 319 -8.18 9.61 12.97
CA LEU A 319 -6.83 9.24 13.37
C LEU A 319 -6.61 9.46 14.87
N GLU A 320 -7.13 10.57 15.41
CA GLU A 320 -7.08 10.88 16.84
C GLU A 320 -7.89 9.87 17.67
N ASN A 321 -9.06 9.44 17.18
CA ASN A 321 -9.86 8.40 17.82
C ASN A 321 -9.14 7.04 17.82
N LEU A 322 -8.47 6.69 16.71
CA LEU A 322 -7.66 5.48 16.63
C LEU A 322 -6.51 5.51 17.65
N VAL A 323 -5.80 6.64 17.76
CA VAL A 323 -4.74 6.82 18.78
C VAL A 323 -5.31 6.69 20.19
N SER A 324 -6.46 7.31 20.46
CA SER A 324 -7.12 7.26 21.77
C SER A 324 -7.57 5.85 22.17
N SER A 325 -7.68 4.93 21.21
CA SER A 325 -7.99 3.52 21.48
C SER A 325 -6.82 2.73 22.10
N ILE A 326 -5.62 3.32 22.13
CA ILE A 326 -4.42 2.75 22.75
C ILE A 326 -4.14 3.52 24.05
N PRO A 327 -4.36 2.92 25.24
CA PRO A 327 -4.33 3.63 26.51
C PRO A 327 -3.02 4.36 26.84
N SER A 328 -1.90 3.88 26.30
CA SER A 328 -0.57 4.44 26.55
C SER A 328 -0.20 5.58 25.62
N LEU A 329 -1.01 5.94 24.63
CA LEU A 329 -0.73 7.03 23.70
C LEU A 329 -1.61 8.25 23.97
N VAL A 330 -1.00 9.43 23.88
CA VAL A 330 -1.70 10.72 23.99
C VAL A 330 -1.38 11.56 22.77
N VAL A 331 -2.42 12.19 22.20
CA VAL A 331 -2.25 13.15 21.11
C VAL A 331 -1.70 14.46 21.66
N ILE A 332 -0.53 14.88 21.19
CA ILE A 332 0.10 16.16 21.55
C ILE A 332 -0.35 17.26 20.60
N ARG A 333 -0.42 16.95 19.31
CA ARG A 333 -0.77 17.92 18.27
C ARG A 333 -1.46 17.22 17.11
N SER A 334 -2.54 17.80 16.62
CA SER A 334 -3.16 17.45 15.34
C SER A 334 -3.12 18.64 14.39
N SER A 335 -2.95 18.37 13.10
CA SER A 335 -2.97 19.37 12.05
C SER A 335 -3.36 18.78 10.70
N PHE A 336 -3.77 19.64 9.77
CA PHE A 336 -4.06 19.28 8.39
C PHE A 336 -3.03 19.91 7.46
N GLU A 337 -2.47 19.14 6.54
CA GLU A 337 -1.46 19.61 5.58
C GLU A 337 -1.63 18.94 4.21
N HIS A 338 -1.90 19.74 3.17
CA HIS A 338 -1.94 19.29 1.77
C HIS A 338 -2.76 18.00 1.54
N GLY A 339 -3.94 17.90 2.16
CA GLY A 339 -4.80 16.71 2.02
C GLY A 339 -4.41 15.53 2.91
N ASN A 340 -3.61 15.77 3.96
CA ASN A 340 -3.21 14.76 4.93
C ASN A 340 -3.56 15.19 6.35
N TRP A 341 -4.05 14.24 7.16
CA TRP A 341 -4.11 14.37 8.61
C TRP A 341 -2.75 14.04 9.20
N CYS A 342 -2.27 14.92 10.07
CA CYS A 342 -0.92 14.88 10.63
C CYS A 342 -1.03 14.95 12.15
N VAL A 343 -0.62 13.89 12.85
CA VAL A 343 -0.76 13.80 14.31
C VAL A 343 0.60 13.47 14.92
N VAL A 344 0.98 14.24 15.94
CA VAL A 344 2.10 13.92 16.84
C VAL A 344 1.51 13.34 18.10
N VAL A 345 1.97 12.15 18.48
CA VAL A 345 1.55 11.43 19.68
C VAL A 345 2.76 11.17 20.57
N GLU A 346 2.52 11.00 21.85
CA GLU A 346 3.53 10.66 22.84
C GLU A 346 3.09 9.44 23.65
N LYS A 347 4.04 8.54 23.93
CA LYS A 347 3.79 7.40 24.82
C LYS A 347 3.92 7.83 26.27
N GLN A 348 2.85 7.69 27.04
CA GLN A 348 2.86 8.01 28.45
C GLN A 348 3.72 7.02 29.25
N PRO A 349 4.41 7.48 30.32
CA PRO A 349 5.03 6.59 31.28
C PRO A 349 3.99 5.72 31.99
N ASN A 350 4.28 4.41 32.10
CA ASN A 350 3.44 3.51 32.88
C ASN A 350 3.35 4.02 34.33
N THR A 351 2.14 4.36 34.77
CA THR A 351 1.86 4.96 36.08
C THR A 351 2.28 4.05 37.26
N VAL A 352 2.41 2.74 37.03
CA VAL A 352 2.79 1.75 38.05
C VAL A 352 4.21 1.98 38.60
N THR A 353 5.13 2.55 37.82
CA THR A 353 6.52 2.74 38.26
C THR A 353 6.71 3.98 39.15
N GLN A 354 5.73 4.88 39.23
CA GLN A 354 5.83 6.08 40.08
C GLN A 354 5.47 5.82 41.55
N ILE A 355 4.71 4.77 41.86
CA ILE A 355 4.33 4.44 43.25
C ILE A 355 5.46 3.73 44.01
N LEU A 356 6.42 3.12 43.31
CA LEU A 356 7.56 2.42 43.93
C LEU A 356 8.81 3.30 44.11
N LYS A 357 8.71 4.61 43.84
CA LYS A 357 9.80 5.59 44.03
C LYS A 357 9.42 6.76 44.96
N ALA A 358 8.30 6.68 45.66
CA ALA A 358 7.85 7.67 46.63
C ALA A 358 8.08 7.20 48.06
#